data_AF-A0A960PF28-F1
#
_entry.id   AF-A0A960PF28-F1
#
_cell.length_a   1.000
_cell.length_b   1.000
_cell.length_c   1.000
_cell.angle_alpha   90.00
_cell.angle_beta   90.00
_cell.angle_gamma   90.00
#
_symmetry.space_group_name_H-M   'P 1'
#
loop_
_entity.id
_entity.type
_entity.pdbx_description
1 polymer ?
#
loop_
_entity_poly.entity_id
_entity_poly.type
_entity_poly.pdbx_seq_one_letter_code
_entity_poly.pdbx_strand_id
1 'polypeptide(L)' 'IPHHSIAILTSERAHISDPRVRKLADSIIEAQRKEIEEMKFLIKDLESKK' A
#
# COMPACT_ATOMS: atom_id res chain seq x y z
N ILE A 1 3.79 -7.28 0.70
CA ILE A 1 2.66 -8.05 0.15
C ILE A 1 2.49 -7.67 -1.31
N PRO A 2 2.75 -8.58 -2.28
CA PRO A 2 2.95 -8.21 -3.68
C PRO A 2 1.84 -7.38 -4.31
N HIS A 3 0.56 -7.70 -4.02
CA HIS A 3 -0.58 -6.99 -4.61
C HIS A 3 -0.69 -5.53 -4.12
N HIS A 4 -0.38 -5.24 -2.85
CA HIS A 4 -0.34 -3.85 -2.36
C HIS A 4 0.86 -3.09 -2.92
N SER A 5 2.02 -3.77 -3.00
CA SER A 5 3.26 -3.15 -3.50
C SER A 5 3.14 -2.72 -4.97
N ILE A 6 2.42 -3.49 -5.81
CA ILE A 6 2.17 -3.06 -7.20
C ILE A 6 1.20 -1.88 -7.27
N ALA A 7 0.19 -1.80 -6.40
CA ALA A 7 -0.74 -0.66 -6.35
C ALA A 7 -0.03 0.65 -5.96
N ILE A 8 0.89 0.59 -4.99
CA ILE A 8 1.75 1.72 -4.62
C ILE A 8 2.63 2.13 -5.81
N LEU A 9 3.33 1.17 -6.42
CA LEU A 9 4.25 1.45 -7.53
C LEU A 9 3.55 2.11 -8.72
N THR A 10 2.36 1.62 -9.07
CA THR A 10 1.53 2.19 -10.13
C THR A 10 1.10 3.62 -9.79
N SER A 11 0.67 3.85 -8.54
CA SER A 11 0.23 5.18 -8.08
C SER A 11 1.37 6.20 -8.03
N GLU A 12 2.57 5.78 -7.60
CA GLU A 12 3.77 6.62 -7.56
C GLU A 12 4.27 7.02 -8.96
N ARG A 13 4.18 6.11 -9.94
CA ARG A 13 4.67 6.33 -11.32
C ARG A 13 3.63 6.95 -12.25
N ALA A 14 2.38 7.07 -11.83
CA ALA A 14 1.32 7.62 -12.66
C ALA A 14 1.54 9.12 -12.93
N HIS A 15 1.52 9.48 -14.21
CA HIS A 15 1.54 10.87 -14.66
C HIS A 15 0.13 11.46 -14.50
N ILE A 16 -0.16 11.99 -13.31
CA ILE A 16 -1.48 12.52 -12.95
C ILE A 16 -1.45 14.05 -12.96
N SER A 17 -2.24 14.66 -13.85
CA SER A 17 -2.40 16.11 -13.94
C SER A 17 -3.61 16.64 -13.16
N ASP A 18 -4.67 15.85 -13.00
CA ASP A 18 -5.85 16.26 -12.23
C ASP A 18 -5.56 16.18 -10.72
N PRO A 19 -5.66 17.29 -9.97
CA PRO A 19 -5.32 17.33 -8.55
C PRO A 19 -6.21 16.42 -7.68
N ARG A 20 -7.45 16.15 -8.10
CA ARG A 20 -8.37 15.24 -7.38
C ARG A 20 -7.90 13.80 -7.51
N VAL A 21 -7.43 13.41 -8.69
CA VAL A 21 -6.87 12.08 -8.93
C VAL A 21 -5.53 11.90 -8.23
N ARG A 22 -4.70 12.95 -8.15
CA ARG A 22 -3.45 12.92 -7.36
C ARG A 22 -3.75 12.67 -5.89
N LYS A 23 -4.70 13.41 -5.31
CA LYS A 23 -5.13 13.21 -3.92
C LYS A 23 -5.62 11.78 -3.65
N LEU A 24 -6.36 11.20 -4.60
CA LEU A 24 -6.78 9.80 -4.51
C LEU A 24 -5.58 8.84 -4.54
N ALA A 25 -4.63 9.04 -5.46
CA ALA A 25 -3.41 8.23 -5.55
C ALA A 25 -2.58 8.29 -4.25
N ASP A 26 -2.44 9.47 -3.66
CA ASP A 26 -1.72 9.66 -2.40
C ASP A 26 -2.43 8.91 -1.24
N SER A 27 -3.77 8.97 -1.21
CA SER A 27 -4.59 8.26 -0.22
C SER A 27 -4.48 6.73 -0.38
N ILE A 28 -4.43 6.24 -1.62
CA ILE A 28 -4.20 4.82 -1.92
C ILE A 28 -2.81 4.41 -1.40
N ILE A 29 -1.76 5.19 -1.69
CA ILE A 29 -0.40 4.89 -1.24
C ILE A 29 -0.33 4.80 0.29
N GLU A 30 -0.92 5.76 1.01
CA GLU A 30 -0.94 5.75 2.47
C GLU A 30 -1.67 4.53 3.04
N ALA A 31 -2.85 4.20 2.52
CA ALA A 31 -3.62 3.04 2.98
C ALA A 31 -2.85 1.73 2.75
N GLN A 32 -2.32 1.54 1.54
CA GLN A 32 -1.62 0.33 1.14
C GLN A 32 -0.32 0.11 1.95
N ARG A 33 0.37 1.20 2.33
CA ARG A 33 1.54 1.11 3.23
C ARG A 33 1.14 0.63 4.63
N LYS A 34 0.03 1.15 5.18
CA LYS A 34 -0.49 0.71 6.50
C LYS A 34 -0.91 -0.76 6.47
N GLU A 35 -1.64 -1.17 5.44
CA GLU A 35 -2.06 -2.56 5.24
C GLU A 35 -0.87 -3.53 5.13
N ILE A 36 0.20 -3.13 4.42
CA ILE A 36 1.43 -3.95 4.34
C ILE A 36 2.04 -4.17 5.73
N GLU A 37 2.13 -3.14 6.56
CA GLU A 37 2.71 -3.25 7.90
C GLU A 37 1.84 -4.10 8.83
N GLU A 38 0.51 -3.93 8.78
CA GLU A 38 -0.44 -4.78 9.51
C GLU A 38 -0.31 -6.25 9.09
N MET A 39 -0.27 -6.53 7.78
CA MET A 39 -0.11 -7.89 7.29
C MET A 39 1.23 -8.51 7.70
N LYS A 40 2.33 -7.77 7.62
CA LYS A 40 3.65 -8.25 8.10
C LYS A 40 3.62 -8.56 9.59
N PHE A 41 2.99 -7.70 10.39
CA PHE A 41 2.82 -7.92 11.82
C PHE A 41 2.04 -9.21 12.09
N LEU A 42 0.88 -9.41 11.44
CA LEU A 42 0.05 -10.59 11.59
C LEU A 42 0.78 -11.88 11.16
N ILE A 43 1.53 -11.85 10.06
CA ILE A 43 2.34 -12.99 9.62
C ILE A 43 3.36 -13.35 10.70
N LYS A 44 4.10 -12.36 11.24
CA LYS A 44 5.09 -12.60 12.29
C LYS A 44 4.47 -13.15 13.57
N ASP A 45 3.31 -12.62 13.98
CA ASP A 45 2.57 -13.13 15.14
C ASP A 45 2.16 -14.60 14.95
N LEU A 46 1.63 -14.96 13.77
CA LEU A 46 1.27 -16.34 13.43
C LEU A 46 2.48 -17.28 13.39
N GLU A 47 3.61 -16.83 12.83
CA GLU A 47 4.86 -17.60 12.79
C GLU A 47 5.43 -17.84 14.20
N SER A 48 5.26 -16.88 15.12
CA SER A 48 5.73 -17.01 16.51
C SER A 48 4.90 -17.96 17.39
N LYS A 49 3.67 -18.27 16.96
CA LYS A 49 2.75 -19.17 17.65
C LYS A 49 2.88 -20.64 17.19
N LYS A 50 3.79 -20.90 16.25
CA LYS A 50 4.03 -22.21 15.64
C LYS A 50 5.24 -22.88 16.28
#